data_AF-X1BKM6-F1
#
_entry.id   AF-X1BKM6-F1
#
_cell.length_a   1.000
_cell.length_b   1.000
_cell.length_c   1.000
_cell.angle_alpha   90.00
_cell.angle_beta   90.00
_cell.angle_gamma   90.00
#
_symmetry.space_group_name_H-M   'P 1'
#
loop_
_entity.id
_entity.type
_entity.pdbx_description
1 polymer ?
#
loop_
_entity_poly.entity_id
_entity_poly.type
_entity_poly.pdbx_seq_one_letter_code
_entity_poly.pdbx_strand_id
1 'polypeptide(L)'
;YIYNETGDGIDFTDIQLWWDGTEVSLDVQNLGNGLYFISLEPKTVIPGQDPIILQIIAYATGYDGKYFETAISVDPDTLQKDTPEERQEDRFPVEIITISTSLSAAAVLGVGIYIFMRRRKKLHE
;
A
#
# COMPACT_ATOMS: atom_id res chain seq x y z
N TYR A 1 -10.77 -9.92 1.18
CA TYR A 1 -11.06 -10.89 2.26
C TYR A 1 -11.93 -11.99 1.71
N ILE A 2 -11.72 -13.22 2.17
CA ILE A 2 -12.48 -14.40 1.73
C ILE A 2 -12.91 -15.16 2.99
N TYR A 3 -14.21 -15.10 3.28
CA TYR A 3 -14.84 -15.72 4.45
C TYR A 3 -15.98 -16.62 4.00
N ASN A 4 -16.24 -17.69 4.72
CA ASN A 4 -17.44 -18.49 4.55
C ASN A 4 -18.67 -17.81 5.20
N GLU A 5 -19.84 -18.44 5.11
CA GLU A 5 -21.09 -17.92 5.67
C GLU A 5 -21.09 -17.83 7.21
N THR A 6 -20.24 -18.61 7.90
CA THR A 6 -20.07 -18.56 9.36
C THR A 6 -19.05 -17.52 9.81
N GLY A 7 -18.35 -16.88 8.89
CA GLY A 7 -17.33 -15.85 9.17
C GLY A 7 -15.92 -16.40 9.37
N ASP A 8 -15.67 -17.68 9.08
CA ASP A 8 -14.34 -18.28 9.14
C ASP A 8 -13.54 -17.95 7.87
N GLY A 9 -12.27 -17.57 8.04
CA GLY A 9 -11.39 -17.23 6.94
C GLY A 9 -11.00 -18.45 6.11
N ILE A 10 -11.00 -18.31 4.79
CA ILE A 10 -10.63 -19.39 3.86
C ILE A 10 -9.22 -19.12 3.32
N ASP A 11 -8.24 -19.90 3.81
CA ASP A 11 -6.81 -19.69 3.50
C ASP A 11 -6.29 -20.53 2.32
N PHE A 12 -7.01 -21.56 1.92
CA PHE A 12 -6.63 -22.44 0.81
C PHE A 12 -7.30 -22.04 -0.52
N THR A 13 -7.56 -20.74 -0.69
CA THR A 13 -8.13 -20.21 -1.92
C THR A 13 -7.06 -20.05 -3.00
N ASP A 14 -7.29 -20.66 -4.16
CA ASP A 14 -6.58 -20.39 -5.40
C ASP A 14 -7.16 -19.10 -6.02
N ILE A 15 -6.32 -18.07 -6.15
CA ILE A 15 -6.70 -16.77 -6.69
C ILE A 15 -6.03 -16.56 -8.03
N GLN A 16 -6.83 -16.39 -9.08
CA GLN A 16 -6.38 -15.93 -10.38
C GLN A 16 -6.69 -14.43 -10.49
N LEU A 17 -5.70 -13.65 -10.94
CA LEU A 17 -5.76 -12.20 -10.91
C LEU A 17 -5.28 -11.62 -12.23
N TRP A 18 -6.05 -10.72 -12.83
CA TRP A 18 -5.67 -9.96 -14.00
C TRP A 18 -5.74 -8.46 -13.72
N TRP A 19 -4.65 -7.77 -14.01
CA TRP A 19 -4.52 -6.32 -13.92
C TRP A 19 -4.33 -5.75 -15.32
N ASP A 20 -5.33 -5.01 -15.82
CA ASP A 20 -5.30 -4.45 -17.18
C ASP A 20 -5.04 -5.52 -18.26
N GLY A 21 -5.74 -6.66 -18.12
CA GLY A 21 -5.58 -7.82 -19.00
C GLY A 21 -4.27 -8.61 -18.82
N THR A 22 -3.34 -8.17 -17.96
CA THR A 22 -2.10 -8.91 -17.65
C THR A 22 -2.32 -9.83 -16.45
N GLU A 23 -2.01 -11.11 -16.58
CA GLU A 23 -2.07 -12.04 -15.45
C GLU A 23 -0.99 -11.71 -14.41
N VAL A 24 -1.41 -11.52 -13.16
CA VAL A 24 -0.58 -11.16 -12.00
C VAL A 24 -0.92 -12.01 -10.78
N SER A 25 -1.43 -13.23 -10.99
CA SER A 25 -1.81 -14.19 -9.94
C SER A 25 -0.68 -14.50 -8.96
N LEU A 26 0.58 -14.40 -9.39
CA LEU A 26 1.77 -14.65 -8.57
C LEU A 26 2.04 -13.54 -7.53
N ASP A 27 1.45 -12.36 -7.68
CA ASP A 27 1.62 -11.24 -6.75
C ASP A 27 0.67 -11.32 -5.54
N VAL A 28 -0.17 -12.36 -5.49
CA VAL A 28 -1.11 -12.62 -4.40
C VAL A 28 -0.40 -13.37 -3.26
N GLN A 29 -0.43 -12.78 -2.07
CA GLN A 29 0.12 -13.35 -0.85
C GLN A 29 -1.01 -13.68 0.12
N ASN A 30 -1.09 -14.93 0.57
CA ASN A 30 -1.97 -15.31 1.65
C ASN A 30 -1.36 -14.90 3.01
N LEU A 31 -2.07 -14.09 3.78
CA LEU A 31 -1.67 -13.64 5.11
C LEU A 31 -2.33 -14.44 6.25
N GLY A 32 -3.20 -15.40 5.92
CA GLY A 32 -3.97 -16.22 6.84
C GLY A 32 -5.28 -15.58 7.28
N ASN A 33 -6.16 -16.38 7.87
CA ASN A 33 -7.48 -15.97 8.36
C ASN A 33 -8.35 -15.25 7.30
N GLY A 34 -8.32 -15.73 6.06
CA GLY A 34 -9.07 -15.19 4.92
C GLY A 34 -8.53 -13.85 4.39
N LEU A 35 -7.36 -13.41 4.85
CA LEU A 35 -6.71 -12.19 4.41
C LEU A 35 -5.70 -12.48 3.30
N TYR A 36 -5.84 -11.75 2.20
CA TYR A 36 -4.94 -11.82 1.05
C TYR A 36 -4.42 -10.43 0.76
N PHE A 37 -3.12 -10.33 0.51
CA PHE A 37 -2.43 -9.12 0.10
C PHE A 37 -2.05 -9.21 -1.37
N ILE A 38 -2.23 -8.11 -2.08
CA ILE A 38 -1.93 -8.00 -3.51
C ILE A 38 -1.16 -6.70 -3.69
N SER A 39 0.03 -6.79 -4.29
CA SER A 39 0.82 -5.61 -4.67
C SER A 39 0.77 -5.47 -6.18
N LEU A 40 0.27 -4.35 -6.68
CA LEU A 40 0.18 -4.07 -8.11
C LEU A 40 1.02 -2.84 -8.44
N GLU A 41 1.66 -2.85 -9.60
CA GLU A 41 2.26 -1.64 -10.16
C GLU A 41 1.13 -0.66 -10.54
N PRO A 42 1.14 0.58 -10.00
CA PRO A 42 0.12 1.56 -10.30
C PRO A 42 0.14 1.91 -11.78
N LYS A 43 -1.05 1.96 -12.38
CA LYS A 43 -1.27 2.46 -13.74
C LYS A 43 -2.19 3.67 -13.64
N THR A 44 -1.80 4.75 -14.30
CA THR A 44 -2.53 6.02 -14.27
C THR A 44 -3.48 6.12 -15.45
N VAL A 45 -4.57 6.85 -15.24
CA VAL A 45 -5.53 7.19 -16.30
C VAL A 45 -5.75 8.69 -16.28
N ILE A 46 -5.77 9.31 -17.47
CA ILE A 46 -6.11 10.72 -17.60
C ILE A 46 -7.63 10.90 -17.82
N PRO A 47 -8.19 12.08 -17.53
CA PRO A 47 -9.61 12.35 -17.79
C PRO A 47 -9.99 12.03 -19.24
N GLY A 48 -11.03 11.21 -19.41
CA GLY A 48 -11.52 10.78 -20.72
C GLY A 48 -10.96 9.46 -21.23
N GLN A 49 -10.04 8.81 -20.50
CA GLN A 49 -9.67 7.41 -20.73
C GLN A 49 -10.57 6.45 -19.97
N ASP A 50 -10.68 5.22 -20.48
CA ASP A 50 -11.36 4.13 -19.77
C ASP A 50 -10.60 3.77 -18.48
N PRO A 51 -11.31 3.38 -17.40
CA PRO A 51 -10.66 2.94 -16.17
C PRO A 51 -9.96 1.60 -16.39
N ILE A 52 -8.94 1.33 -15.57
CA ILE A 52 -8.21 0.07 -15.64
C ILE A 52 -8.99 -0.98 -14.87
N ILE A 53 -9.16 -2.16 -15.48
CA ILE A 53 -9.92 -3.25 -14.89
C ILE A 53 -9.01 -4.17 -14.08
N LEU A 54 -9.45 -4.46 -12.85
CA LEU A 54 -8.92 -5.54 -12.01
C LEU A 54 -9.95 -6.68 -11.99
N GLN A 55 -9.54 -7.85 -12.44
CA GLN A 55 -10.37 -9.07 -12.45
C GLN A 55 -9.78 -10.08 -11.48
N ILE A 56 -10.63 -10.63 -10.61
CA ILE A 56 -10.26 -11.60 -9.60
C ILE A 56 -11.18 -12.80 -9.75
N ILE A 57 -10.59 -13.99 -9.79
CA ILE A 57 -11.32 -15.25 -9.71
C ILE A 57 -10.78 -16.03 -8.54
N ALA A 58 -11.65 -16.42 -7.63
CA ALA A 58 -11.31 -17.13 -6.40
C ALA A 58 -11.97 -18.51 -6.40
N TYR A 59 -11.16 -19.54 -6.18
CA TYR A 59 -11.59 -20.93 -6.08
C TYR A 59 -11.09 -21.54 -4.78
N ALA A 60 -11.96 -22.25 -4.06
CA ALA A 60 -11.57 -23.02 -2.89
C ALA A 60 -12.31 -24.36 -2.91
N THR A 61 -11.61 -25.44 -2.60
CA THR A 61 -12.23 -26.77 -2.59
C THR A 61 -13.39 -26.81 -1.59
N GLY A 62 -14.56 -27.28 -2.04
CA GLY A 62 -15.78 -27.31 -1.23
C GLY A 62 -16.61 -26.02 -1.28
N TYR A 63 -16.21 -25.02 -2.07
CA TYR A 63 -16.94 -23.77 -2.28
C TYR A 63 -17.16 -23.51 -3.77
N ASP A 64 -18.23 -22.78 -4.09
CA ASP A 64 -18.43 -22.27 -5.44
C ASP A 64 -17.40 -21.20 -5.77
N GLY A 65 -16.84 -21.27 -6.97
CA GLY A 65 -15.94 -20.24 -7.49
C GLY A 65 -16.64 -18.88 -7.55
N LYS A 66 -15.90 -17.82 -7.25
CA LYS A 66 -16.39 -16.44 -7.31
C LYS A 66 -15.58 -15.63 -8.31
N TYR A 67 -16.28 -14.84 -9.11
CA TYR A 67 -15.72 -13.85 -10.01
C TYR A 67 -16.03 -12.46 -9.46
N PHE A 68 -15.02 -11.61 -9.44
CA PHE A 68 -15.11 -10.21 -9.03
C PHE A 68 -14.36 -9.35 -10.04
N GLU A 69 -14.97 -8.23 -10.42
CA GLU A 69 -14.36 -7.24 -11.30
C GLU A 69 -14.56 -5.86 -10.71
N THR A 70 -13.52 -5.04 -10.75
CA THR A 70 -13.60 -3.64 -10.34
C THR A 70 -12.76 -2.74 -11.22
N ALA A 71 -13.22 -1.51 -11.41
CA ALA A 71 -12.48 -0.45 -12.06
C ALA A 71 -11.57 0.25 -11.03
N ILE A 72 -10.30 0.44 -11.38
CA ILE A 72 -9.31 1.18 -10.60
C ILE A 72 -8.71 2.27 -11.49
N SER A 73 -8.56 3.45 -10.93
CA SER A 73 -8.04 4.63 -11.63
C SER A 73 -7.09 5.35 -10.68
N VAL A 74 -5.83 5.48 -11.06
CA VAL A 74 -4.86 6.27 -10.31
C VAL A 74 -4.68 7.60 -11.03
N ASP A 75 -4.87 8.70 -10.32
CA ASP A 75 -4.62 10.04 -10.85
C ASP A 75 -3.10 10.23 -11.04
N PRO A 76 -2.62 10.62 -12.23
CA PRO A 76 -1.18 10.82 -12.47
C PRO A 76 -0.51 11.81 -11.52
N ASP A 77 -1.24 12.80 -11.00
CA ASP A 77 -0.70 13.78 -10.07
C ASP A 77 -0.41 13.15 -8.69
N THR A 78 -1.00 11.99 -8.38
CA THR A 78 -0.69 11.25 -7.14
C THR A 78 0.66 10.53 -7.18
N LEU A 79 1.22 10.30 -8.37
CA LEU A 79 2.55 9.69 -8.52
C LEU A 79 3.68 10.74 -8.58
N GLN A 80 3.34 12.01 -8.82
CA GLN A 80 4.29 13.12 -8.80
C GLN A 80 4.55 13.57 -7.37
N LYS A 81 5.48 12.89 -6.68
CA LYS A 81 6.08 13.42 -5.46
C LYS A 81 6.89 14.66 -5.83
N ASP A 82 6.48 15.82 -5.34
CA ASP A 82 7.25 17.07 -5.24
C ASP A 82 8.59 17.01 -5.96
N THR A 83 8.58 17.12 -7.30
CA THR A 83 9.78 17.65 -7.97
C THR A 83 9.94 19.02 -7.31
N PRO A 84 11.06 19.32 -6.64
CA PRO A 84 11.26 20.66 -6.13
C PRO A 84 11.17 21.56 -7.36
N GLU A 85 10.06 22.26 -7.51
CA GLU A 85 9.96 23.34 -8.48
C GLU A 85 11.21 24.18 -8.25
N GLU A 86 12.00 24.35 -9.30
CA GLU A 86 13.07 25.34 -9.34
C GLU A 86 12.43 26.66 -8.91
N ARG A 87 12.52 26.97 -7.62
CA ARG A 87 12.16 28.28 -7.10
C ARG A 87 13.13 29.23 -7.78
N GLN A 88 12.63 29.90 -8.81
CA GLN A 88 13.27 31.08 -9.37
C GLN A 88 13.72 31.94 -8.20
N GLU A 89 15.03 32.17 -8.14
CA GLU A 89 15.69 32.93 -7.08
C GLU A 89 15.11 34.34 -7.05
N ASP A 90 14.12 34.54 -6.17
CA ASP A 90 13.75 35.87 -5.74
C ASP A 90 14.88 36.36 -4.82
N ARG A 91 15.77 37.16 -5.41
CA ARG A 91 16.98 37.68 -4.79
C ARG A 91 16.66 38.41 -3.48
N PHE A 92 17.10 37.85 -2.36
CA PHE A 92 17.29 38.57 -1.11
C PHE A 92 18.65 38.23 -0.49
N PRO A 93 19.28 39.19 0.22
CA PRO A 93 20.73 39.32 0.27
C PRO A 93 21.41 38.24 1.13
N VAL A 94 22.61 37.90 0.69
CA VAL A 94 23.53 36.91 1.24
C VAL A 94 23.94 37.27 2.67
N GLU A 95 23.56 36.44 3.64
CA GLU A 95 24.39 36.13 4.81
C GLU A 95 24.52 34.61 4.93
N ILE A 96 25.69 34.12 4.55
CA ILE A 96 26.06 32.70 4.64
C ILE A 96 26.40 32.41 6.11
N ILE A 97 25.57 31.61 6.79
CA ILE A 97 25.97 30.89 7.99
C ILE A 97 25.96 29.40 7.66
N THR A 98 27.12 28.89 7.28
CA THR A 98 27.36 27.46 7.07
C THR A 98 27.48 26.79 8.44
N ILE A 99 26.46 26.05 8.87
CA ILE A 99 26.60 25.04 9.93
C ILE A 99 26.44 23.67 9.29
N SER A 100 27.57 23.09 8.87
CA SER A 100 27.65 21.69 8.51
C SER A 100 27.69 20.84 9.78
N THR A 101 26.56 20.24 10.17
CA THR A 101 26.59 19.08 11.07
C THR A 101 26.16 17.85 10.28
N SER A 102 27.17 17.07 9.90
CA SER A 102 27.05 15.74 9.31
C SER A 102 26.30 14.79 10.26
N LEU A 103 25.22 14.20 9.73
CA LEU A 103 24.68 12.85 9.98
C LEU A 103 24.80 12.28 11.41
N SER A 104 23.70 12.21 12.16
CA SER A 104 23.30 10.99 12.93
C SER A 104 21.96 11.12 13.67
N ALA A 105 21.11 10.10 13.44
CA ALA A 105 20.08 9.57 14.35
C ALA A 105 18.94 10.49 14.84
N ALA A 106 17.93 10.72 13.98
CA ALA A 106 16.62 11.20 14.44
C ALA A 106 15.46 10.48 13.74
N ALA A 107 15.38 9.16 13.90
CA ALA A 107 14.15 8.40 13.60
C ALA A 107 13.97 7.13 14.47
N VAL A 108 14.62 7.06 15.65
CA VAL A 108 14.46 5.92 16.58
C VAL A 108 13.64 6.28 17.83
N LEU A 109 13.31 7.57 18.03
CA LEU A 109 12.62 8.00 19.25
C LEU A 109 11.14 7.58 19.33
N GLY A 110 10.46 7.33 18.21
CA GLY A 110 9.04 6.93 18.22
C GLY A 110 8.80 5.51 18.74
N VAL A 111 9.64 4.55 18.33
CA VAL A 111 9.45 3.13 18.70
C VAL A 111 9.90 2.87 20.14
N GLY A 112 10.96 3.53 20.61
CA GLY A 112 11.46 3.38 21.98
C GLY A 112 10.46 3.85 23.04
N ILE A 113 9.80 5.01 22.81
CA ILE A 113 8.80 5.55 23.74
C ILE A 113 7.55 4.65 23.76
N TYR A 114 7.09 4.16 22.61
CA TYR A 114 5.93 3.27 22.54
C TYR A 114 6.16 1.92 23.27
N ILE A 115 7.33 1.30 23.10
CA ILE A 115 7.68 0.05 23.78
C ILE A 115 7.83 0.28 25.31
N PHE A 116 8.42 1.39 25.73
CA PHE A 116 8.55 1.73 27.15
C PHE A 116 7.19 1.99 27.82
N MET A 117 6.27 2.70 27.15
CA MET A 117 4.91 2.93 27.65
C MET A 117 4.07 1.64 27.72
N ARG A 118 4.23 0.72 26.76
CA ARG A 118 3.49 -0.56 26.77
C ARG A 118 3.94 -1.50 27.88
N ARG A 119 5.22 -1.48 28.27
CA ARG A 119 5.72 -2.29 29.39
C ARG A 119 5.23 -1.79 30.75
N ARG A 120 5.09 -0.47 30.95
CA ARG A 120 4.61 0.08 32.23
C ARG A 120 3.14 -0.22 32.52
N LYS A 121 2.30 -0.35 31.50
CA LYS A 121 0.87 -0.70 31.67
C LYS A 121 0.65 -2.15 32.16
N LYS A 122 1.57 -3.07 31.86
CA LYS A 122 1.47 -4.48 32.29
C LYS A 122 2.01 -4.75 33.71
N LEU A 123 2.57 -3.75 34.39
CA LEU A 123 3.14 -3.89 35.74
C LEU A 123 2.20 -3.36 36.84
N HIS A 124 1.01 -2.87 36.48
CA HIS A 124 -0.01 -2.36 37.40
C HIS A 124 -1.38 -3.03 37.23
N GLU A 125 -1.43 -4.19 36.58
CA GLU A 125 -2.51 -5.19 36.70
C GLU A 125 -1.95 -6.39 37.46
#